data_AF-A0A151V336-F1
#
_entry.id   AF-A0A151V336-F1
#
_cell.length_a   1.000
_cell.length_b   1.000
_cell.length_c   1.000
_cell.angle_alpha   90.00
_cell.angle_beta   90.00
_cell.angle_gamma   90.00
#
_symmetry.space_group_name_H-M   'P 1'
#
loop_
_entity.id
_entity.type
_entity.pdbx_description
1 polymer ?
#
loop_
_entity_poly.entity_id
_entity_poly.type
_entity_poly.pdbx_seq_one_letter_code
_entity_poly.pdbx_strand_id
1 'polypeptide(L)'
;MDTKTVLTIIGSFLAASTAQLISHILTLRREKKNYKKACYQNLYSPIIFKLTDYIKSESYYDDFYELNTTYQKPSDIFHEVMQHIEKNLVYTSVDIINIYQVWKRDYSHPSSKDELPSNVKLENQMDLNISFANIFFAQFLKINKSLKFKHKIVNEELRAPYFFTHFFLLIKECTRPYSVTFEEIFSIYDLIEAILLPNNNYTERIISIRNNLDKVQSTNLYKNDDRVHEAYLSAYELLYEIVNEMAIISEERATDFKDFLDSQIQK
;
A
#
# COMPACT_ATOMS: atom_id res chain seq x y z
N MET A 1 31.63 -20.29 57.11
CA MET A 1 31.14 -20.55 55.75
C MET A 1 32.30 -20.28 54.81
N ASP A 2 32.74 -21.27 54.03
CA ASP A 2 33.94 -21.16 53.21
C ASP A 2 33.69 -20.17 52.04
N THR A 3 34.63 -19.26 51.78
CA THR A 3 34.49 -18.21 50.75
C THR A 3 34.25 -18.79 49.36
N LYS A 4 34.78 -19.99 49.11
CA LYS A 4 34.52 -20.78 47.90
C LYS A 4 33.05 -21.18 47.76
N THR A 5 32.39 -21.57 48.86
CA THR A 5 30.98 -21.95 48.84
C THR A 5 30.07 -20.75 48.56
N VAL A 6 30.39 -19.59 49.14
CA VAL A 6 29.68 -18.33 48.88
C VAL A 6 29.83 -17.90 47.41
N LEU A 7 31.05 -17.98 46.86
CA LEU A 7 31.34 -17.65 45.47
C LEU A 7 30.60 -18.57 44.49
N THR A 8 30.55 -19.88 44.79
CA THR A 8 29.81 -20.86 43.97
C THR A 8 28.31 -20.61 44.01
N ILE A 9 27.74 -20.27 45.16
CA ILE A 9 26.31 -19.95 45.29
C ILE A 9 25.97 -18.68 44.49
N ILE A 10 26.74 -17.61 44.65
CA ILE A 10 26.53 -16.35 43.91
C ILE A 10 26.72 -16.57 42.41
N GLY A 11 27.77 -17.28 42.00
CA GLY A 11 28.02 -17.61 40.60
C GLY A 11 26.90 -18.43 39.97
N SER A 12 26.39 -19.43 40.70
CA SER A 12 25.26 -20.26 40.25
C SER A 12 23.97 -19.46 40.13
N PHE A 13 23.72 -18.54 41.07
CA PHE A 13 22.53 -17.68 41.04
C PHE A 13 22.57 -16.69 39.88
N LEU A 14 23.71 -16.03 39.65
CA LEU A 14 23.91 -15.14 38.51
C LEU A 14 23.81 -15.88 37.17
N ALA A 15 24.36 -17.08 37.07
CA ALA A 15 24.22 -17.93 35.89
C ALA A 15 22.76 -18.33 35.63
N ALA A 16 22.01 -18.69 36.68
CA ALA A 16 20.59 -19.02 36.55
C ALA A 16 19.75 -17.82 36.13
N SER A 17 19.96 -16.64 36.73
CA SER A 17 19.25 -15.42 36.38
C SER A 17 19.53 -14.96 34.95
N THR A 18 20.79 -15.02 34.51
CA THR A 18 21.17 -14.70 33.12
C THR A 18 20.60 -15.72 32.13
N ALA A 19 20.63 -17.01 32.45
CA ALA A 19 20.02 -18.05 31.62
C ALA A 19 18.50 -17.87 31.47
N GLN A 20 17.79 -17.51 32.54
CA GLN A 20 16.36 -17.21 32.50
C GLN A 20 16.04 -15.98 31.65
N LEU A 21 16.81 -14.90 31.79
CA LEU A 21 16.65 -13.70 30.96
C LEU A 21 16.89 -13.99 29.48
N ILE A 22 17.97 -14.71 29.16
CA ILE A 22 18.29 -15.12 27.78
C ILE A 22 17.18 -16.01 27.22
N SER A 23 16.72 -17.00 28.00
CA SER A 23 15.63 -17.90 27.61
C SER A 23 14.35 -17.13 27.29
N HIS A 24 13.96 -16.18 28.14
CA HIS A 24 12.79 -15.34 27.91
C HIS A 24 12.92 -14.49 26.63
N ILE A 25 14.08 -13.86 26.43
CA ILE A 25 14.35 -13.07 25.21
C ILE A 25 14.27 -13.96 23.95
N LEU A 26 14.83 -15.17 24.00
CA LEU A 26 14.78 -16.12 22.88
C LEU A 26 13.36 -16.61 22.60
N THR A 27 12.59 -16.91 23.65
CA THR A 27 11.17 -17.30 23.54
C THR A 27 10.34 -16.19 22.90
N LEU A 28 10.45 -14.95 23.38
CA LEU A 28 9.76 -13.80 22.77
C LEU A 28 10.15 -13.60 21.29
N ARG A 29 11.44 -13.76 20.95
CA ARG A 29 11.89 -13.68 19.55
C ARG A 29 11.27 -14.78 18.68
N ARG A 30 11.18 -16.01 19.21
CA ARG A 30 10.57 -17.15 18.52
C ARG A 30 9.08 -16.95 18.33
N GLU A 31 8.36 -16.52 19.35
CA GLU A 31 6.92 -16.24 19.28
C GLU A 31 6.63 -15.14 18.26
N LYS A 32 7.37 -14.02 18.30
CA LYS A 32 7.22 -12.95 17.31
C LYS A 32 7.47 -13.42 15.88
N LYS A 33 8.46 -14.31 15.67
CA LYS A 33 8.73 -14.91 14.36
C LYS A 33 7.61 -15.85 13.93
N ASN A 34 7.08 -16.66 14.84
CA ASN A 34 5.97 -17.56 14.57
C ASN A 34 4.69 -16.81 14.23
N TYR A 35 4.37 -15.76 14.98
CA TYR A 35 3.22 -14.90 14.69
C TYR A 35 3.33 -14.26 13.30
N LYS A 36 4.50 -13.72 12.95
CA LYS A 36 4.74 -13.18 11.60
C LYS A 36 4.57 -14.20 10.49
N LYS A 37 5.00 -15.45 10.72
CA LYS A 37 4.77 -16.55 9.77
C LYS A 37 3.27 -16.86 9.65
N ALA A 38 2.54 -16.89 10.75
CA ALA A 38 1.10 -17.09 10.74
C ALA A 38 0.38 -15.96 9.98
N CYS A 39 0.74 -14.69 10.21
CA CYS A 39 0.24 -13.57 9.40
C CYS A 39 0.55 -13.77 7.92
N TYR A 40 1.80 -14.10 7.56
CA TYR A 40 2.17 -14.33 6.16
C TYR A 40 1.31 -15.43 5.51
N GLN A 41 1.18 -16.58 6.18
CA GLN A 41 0.52 -17.77 5.63
C GLN A 41 -0.99 -17.62 5.57
N ASN A 42 -1.61 -17.07 6.62
CA ASN A 42 -3.07 -17.05 6.75
C ASN A 42 -3.70 -15.80 6.16
N LEU A 43 -3.00 -14.65 6.18
CA LEU A 43 -3.56 -13.37 5.77
C LEU A 43 -3.00 -12.87 4.44
N TYR A 44 -1.68 -12.79 4.28
CA TYR A 44 -1.11 -12.08 3.13
C TYR A 44 -0.92 -12.95 1.89
N SER A 45 -0.19 -14.06 2.02
CA SER A 45 0.14 -14.94 0.89
C SER A 45 -1.07 -15.43 0.09
N PRO A 46 -2.25 -15.71 0.70
CA PRO A 46 -3.40 -16.22 -0.05
C PRO A 46 -4.05 -15.20 -1.01
N ILE A 47 -3.93 -13.90 -0.73
CA ILE A 47 -4.68 -12.86 -1.46
C ILE A 47 -3.79 -11.79 -2.09
N ILE A 48 -2.47 -11.82 -1.87
CA ILE A 48 -1.58 -10.78 -2.37
C ILE A 48 -1.64 -10.62 -3.90
N PHE A 49 -1.59 -11.73 -4.64
CA PHE A 49 -1.68 -11.71 -6.10
C PHE A 49 -3.10 -11.38 -6.58
N LYS A 50 -4.13 -11.81 -5.83
CA LYS A 50 -5.50 -11.39 -6.14
C LYS A 50 -5.69 -9.88 -6.03
N LEU A 51 -5.02 -9.25 -5.07
CA LEU A 51 -5.02 -7.81 -4.91
C LEU A 51 -4.18 -7.10 -5.99
N THR A 52 -3.12 -7.72 -6.52
CA THR A 52 -2.44 -7.19 -7.71
C THR A 52 -3.32 -7.28 -8.95
N ASP A 53 -4.03 -8.40 -9.11
CA ASP A 53 -4.96 -8.62 -10.21
C ASP A 53 -6.11 -7.62 -10.17
N TYR A 54 -6.61 -7.28 -8.98
CA TYR A 54 -7.57 -6.21 -8.77
C TYR A 54 -7.08 -4.89 -9.37
N ILE A 55 -5.89 -4.42 -8.97
CA ILE A 55 -5.32 -3.15 -9.47
C ILE A 55 -5.17 -3.17 -11.00
N LYS A 56 -4.66 -4.26 -11.55
CA LYS A 56 -4.53 -4.43 -13.01
C LYS A 56 -5.90 -4.43 -13.69
N SER A 57 -6.90 -5.09 -13.12
CA SER A 57 -8.23 -5.19 -13.72
C SER A 57 -8.98 -3.86 -13.80
N GLU A 58 -8.75 -2.96 -12.85
CA GLU A 58 -9.33 -1.61 -12.85
C GLU A 58 -8.76 -0.74 -14.00
N SER A 59 -7.50 -0.94 -14.42
CA SER A 59 -6.92 -0.17 -15.54
C SER A 59 -7.44 -0.61 -16.91
N TYR A 60 -7.91 -1.84 -17.01
CA TYR A 60 -8.28 -2.49 -18.27
C TYR A 60 -9.80 -2.66 -18.40
N TYR A 61 -10.58 -1.97 -17.55
CA TYR A 61 -12.01 -2.23 -17.39
C TYR A 61 -12.80 -2.07 -18.70
N ASP A 62 -12.57 -1.01 -19.46
CA ASP A 62 -13.30 -0.74 -20.71
C ASP A 62 -12.80 -1.58 -21.90
N ASP A 63 -11.48 -1.73 -22.07
CA ASP A 63 -10.89 -2.47 -23.21
C ASP A 63 -11.16 -3.99 -23.17
N PHE A 64 -11.39 -4.58 -21.99
CA PHE A 64 -11.47 -6.04 -21.83
C PHE A 64 -12.89 -6.59 -21.64
N TYR A 65 -13.82 -5.81 -21.10
CA TYR A 65 -15.18 -6.30 -20.80
C TYR A 65 -16.18 -6.19 -21.95
N GLU A 66 -15.93 -5.34 -22.95
CA GLU A 66 -16.73 -5.36 -24.18
C GLU A 66 -16.47 -6.61 -25.05
N LEU A 67 -15.33 -7.29 -24.86
CA LEU A 67 -14.88 -8.36 -25.77
C LEU A 67 -14.79 -9.78 -25.16
N ASN A 68 -14.64 -9.95 -23.84
CA ASN A 68 -14.44 -11.27 -23.24
C ASN A 68 -15.21 -11.51 -21.93
N THR A 69 -16.18 -12.44 -21.97
CA THR A 69 -17.01 -12.87 -20.82
C THR A 69 -16.29 -13.75 -19.77
N THR A 70 -14.98 -13.98 -19.92
CA THR A 70 -14.22 -14.94 -19.10
C THR A 70 -13.49 -14.27 -17.91
N TYR A 71 -13.43 -12.94 -17.88
CA TYR A 71 -12.72 -12.21 -16.83
C TYR A 71 -13.64 -11.89 -15.65
N GLN A 72 -13.09 -11.92 -14.43
CA GLN A 72 -13.80 -11.60 -13.18
C GLN A 72 -13.80 -10.09 -12.90
N LYS A 73 -14.97 -9.51 -12.61
CA LYS A 73 -15.10 -8.04 -12.49
C LYS A 73 -14.21 -7.53 -11.35
N PRO A 74 -13.57 -6.35 -11.48
CA PRO A 74 -12.70 -5.81 -10.43
C PRO A 74 -13.39 -5.75 -9.06
N SER A 75 -14.68 -5.36 -9.04
CA SER A 75 -15.50 -5.33 -7.83
C SER A 75 -15.66 -6.71 -7.17
N ASP A 76 -15.81 -7.78 -7.97
CA ASP A 76 -15.91 -9.15 -7.47
C ASP A 76 -14.56 -9.61 -6.89
N ILE A 77 -13.45 -9.30 -7.57
CA ILE A 77 -12.09 -9.61 -7.08
C ILE A 77 -11.87 -8.95 -5.72
N PHE A 78 -12.19 -7.65 -5.59
CA PHE A 78 -12.01 -6.92 -4.34
C PHE A 78 -12.94 -7.42 -3.23
N HIS A 79 -14.17 -7.79 -3.57
CA HIS A 79 -15.10 -8.38 -2.61
C HIS A 79 -14.54 -9.69 -2.03
N GLU A 80 -13.97 -10.56 -2.86
CA GLU A 80 -13.31 -11.79 -2.39
C GLU A 80 -12.11 -11.50 -1.48
N VAL A 81 -11.31 -10.47 -1.80
CA VAL A 81 -10.23 -10.01 -0.93
C VAL A 81 -10.78 -9.62 0.44
N MET A 82 -11.85 -8.80 0.48
CA MET A 82 -12.45 -8.36 1.74
C MET A 82 -13.09 -9.49 2.55
N GLN A 83 -13.71 -10.47 1.89
CA GLN A 83 -14.19 -11.68 2.56
C GLN A 83 -13.06 -12.50 3.19
N HIS A 84 -11.88 -12.54 2.55
CA HIS A 84 -10.71 -13.19 3.14
C HIS A 84 -10.19 -12.40 4.36
N ILE A 85 -10.20 -11.07 4.31
CA ILE A 85 -9.86 -10.21 5.44
C ILE A 85 -10.79 -10.46 6.62
N GLU A 86 -12.11 -10.53 6.39
CA GLU A 86 -13.11 -10.81 7.43
C GLU A 86 -12.80 -12.09 8.21
N LYS A 87 -12.44 -13.16 7.49
CA LYS A 87 -12.11 -14.46 8.08
C LYS A 87 -10.80 -14.48 8.85
N ASN A 88 -9.93 -13.48 8.65
CA ASN A 88 -8.57 -13.44 9.17
C ASN A 88 -8.24 -12.18 9.98
N LEU A 89 -9.25 -11.48 10.51
CA LEU A 89 -9.06 -10.24 11.30
C LEU A 89 -8.11 -10.38 12.52
N VAL A 90 -7.93 -11.59 13.06
CA VAL A 90 -6.94 -11.85 14.14
C VAL A 90 -5.49 -11.60 13.72
N TYR A 91 -5.20 -11.66 12.42
CA TYR A 91 -3.87 -11.50 11.86
C TYR A 91 -3.63 -10.11 11.24
N THR A 92 -4.65 -9.25 11.22
CA THR A 92 -4.59 -7.93 10.58
C THR A 92 -4.15 -6.84 11.56
N SER A 93 -3.73 -5.69 11.01
CA SER A 93 -3.47 -4.48 11.78
C SER A 93 -4.77 -3.70 12.05
N VAL A 94 -4.73 -2.80 13.04
CA VAL A 94 -5.86 -1.92 13.36
C VAL A 94 -6.29 -1.07 12.17
N ASP A 95 -5.34 -0.58 11.36
CA ASP A 95 -5.64 0.20 10.16
C ASP A 95 -6.47 -0.59 9.15
N ILE A 96 -6.09 -1.85 8.90
CA ILE A 96 -6.82 -2.76 8.02
C ILE A 96 -8.20 -3.10 8.59
N ILE A 97 -8.31 -3.27 9.91
CA ILE A 97 -9.61 -3.49 10.57
C ILE A 97 -10.52 -2.28 10.34
N ASN A 98 -10.02 -1.06 10.55
CA ASN A 98 -10.81 0.16 10.40
C ASN A 98 -11.31 0.34 8.95
N ILE A 99 -10.42 0.16 7.97
CA ILE A 99 -10.78 0.21 6.55
C ILE A 99 -11.83 -0.87 6.23
N TYR A 100 -11.63 -2.10 6.70
CA TYR A 100 -12.59 -3.17 6.50
C TYR A 100 -13.97 -2.85 7.09
N GLN A 101 -14.04 -2.23 8.28
CA GLN A 101 -15.33 -1.85 8.87
C GLN A 101 -16.05 -0.77 8.06
N VAL A 102 -15.32 0.22 7.54
CA VAL A 102 -15.88 1.24 6.63
C VAL A 102 -16.37 0.57 5.35
N TRP A 103 -15.55 -0.28 4.74
CA TRP A 103 -15.93 -1.03 3.54
C TRP A 103 -17.17 -1.90 3.77
N LYS A 104 -17.22 -2.60 4.91
CA LYS A 104 -18.35 -3.45 5.27
C LYS A 104 -19.63 -2.63 5.42
N ARG A 105 -19.56 -1.48 6.08
CA ARG A 105 -20.72 -0.60 6.28
C ARG A 105 -21.25 -0.04 4.96
N ASP A 106 -20.35 0.42 4.08
CA ASP A 106 -20.74 1.30 2.97
C ASP A 106 -20.79 0.59 1.60
N TYR A 107 -20.04 -0.51 1.43
CA TYR A 107 -19.76 -1.13 0.12
C TYR A 107 -19.92 -2.66 0.07
N SER A 108 -20.10 -3.36 1.20
CA SER A 108 -20.23 -4.84 1.19
C SER A 108 -21.55 -5.35 0.58
N HIS A 109 -22.57 -4.50 0.56
CA HIS A 109 -23.85 -4.82 -0.05
C HIS A 109 -23.94 -4.05 -1.37
N PRO A 110 -24.02 -4.73 -2.52
CA PRO A 110 -24.35 -4.05 -3.76
C PRO A 110 -25.69 -3.34 -3.55
N SER A 111 -25.74 -2.03 -3.88
CA SER A 111 -26.98 -1.27 -3.83
C SER A 111 -28.09 -2.07 -4.52
N SER A 112 -29.31 -2.02 -3.99
CA SER A 112 -30.50 -2.55 -4.66
C SER A 112 -30.45 -2.15 -6.13
N LYS A 113 -30.75 -3.10 -7.02
CA LYS A 113 -30.52 -3.08 -8.49
C LYS A 113 -30.99 -1.83 -9.26
N ASP A 114 -31.61 -0.86 -8.60
CA ASP A 114 -32.25 0.31 -9.21
C ASP A 114 -31.54 1.65 -8.92
N GLU A 115 -30.47 1.69 -8.11
CA GLU A 115 -29.69 2.92 -7.88
C GLU A 115 -28.26 2.80 -8.43
N LEU A 116 -28.01 3.48 -9.56
CA LEU A 116 -26.65 3.72 -10.04
C LEU A 116 -25.91 4.53 -8.97
N PRO A 117 -24.77 4.04 -8.44
CA PRO A 117 -24.01 4.81 -7.46
C PRO A 117 -23.60 6.15 -8.06
N SER A 118 -23.71 7.23 -7.28
CA SER A 118 -23.21 8.53 -7.72
C SER A 118 -21.70 8.46 -7.96
N ASN A 119 -21.19 9.29 -8.88
CA ASN A 119 -19.74 9.37 -9.17
C ASN A 119 -18.93 9.59 -7.88
N VAL A 120 -19.44 10.41 -6.96
CA VAL A 120 -18.81 10.65 -5.65
C VAL A 120 -18.70 9.36 -4.81
N LYS A 121 -19.71 8.48 -4.84
CA LYS A 121 -19.67 7.20 -4.12
C LYS A 121 -18.65 6.25 -4.74
N LEU A 122 -18.53 6.22 -6.06
CA LEU A 122 -17.52 5.42 -6.77
C LEU A 122 -16.11 5.91 -6.47
N GLU A 123 -15.87 7.22 -6.53
CA GLU A 123 -14.59 7.84 -6.15
C GLU A 123 -14.20 7.49 -4.70
N ASN A 124 -15.12 7.66 -3.75
CA ASN A 124 -14.87 7.32 -2.35
C ASN A 124 -14.60 5.83 -2.13
N GLN A 125 -15.27 4.96 -2.88
CA GLN A 125 -15.00 3.52 -2.85
C GLN A 125 -13.60 3.22 -3.37
N MET A 126 -13.20 3.86 -4.48
CA MET A 126 -11.90 3.64 -5.08
C MET A 126 -10.76 4.15 -4.18
N ASP A 127 -10.90 5.34 -3.61
CA ASP A 127 -9.94 5.90 -2.64
C ASP A 127 -9.74 4.95 -1.45
N LEU A 128 -10.83 4.35 -0.94
CA LEU A 128 -10.76 3.35 0.13
C LEU A 128 -10.06 2.07 -0.32
N ASN A 129 -10.37 1.57 -1.52
CA ASN A 129 -9.77 0.36 -2.08
C ASN A 129 -8.27 0.51 -2.33
N ILE A 130 -7.84 1.64 -2.88
CA ILE A 130 -6.44 1.96 -3.11
C ILE A 130 -5.69 2.16 -1.78
N SER A 131 -6.31 2.86 -0.82
CA SER A 131 -5.75 3.01 0.53
C SER A 131 -5.54 1.65 1.22
N PHE A 132 -6.53 0.76 1.12
CA PHE A 132 -6.41 -0.62 1.58
C PHE A 132 -5.21 -1.30 0.91
N ALA A 133 -5.15 -1.28 -0.42
CA ALA A 133 -4.11 -1.95 -1.18
C ALA A 133 -2.71 -1.43 -0.81
N ASN A 134 -2.55 -0.11 -0.68
CA ASN A 134 -1.30 0.52 -0.28
C ASN A 134 -0.80 0.01 1.07
N ILE A 135 -1.67 0.01 2.09
CA ILE A 135 -1.35 -0.47 3.44
C ILE A 135 -1.05 -1.98 3.41
N PHE A 136 -1.86 -2.76 2.70
CA PHE A 136 -1.73 -4.21 2.62
C PHE A 136 -0.39 -4.61 1.96
N PHE A 137 -0.05 -4.01 0.83
CA PHE A 137 1.24 -4.23 0.16
C PHE A 137 2.42 -3.82 1.05
N ALA A 138 2.34 -2.65 1.70
CA ALA A 138 3.40 -2.19 2.60
C ALA A 138 3.63 -3.16 3.78
N GLN A 139 2.56 -3.66 4.38
CA GLN A 139 2.63 -4.62 5.49
C GLN A 139 3.16 -5.98 5.04
N PHE A 140 2.75 -6.46 3.87
CA PHE A 140 3.27 -7.68 3.27
C PHE A 140 4.79 -7.59 3.00
N LEU A 141 5.25 -6.51 2.36
CA LEU A 141 6.67 -6.29 2.09
C LEU A 141 7.50 -6.21 3.39
N LYS A 142 6.96 -5.55 4.42
CA LYS A 142 7.58 -5.49 5.75
C LYS A 142 7.70 -6.88 6.39
N ILE A 143 6.66 -7.72 6.26
CA ILE A 143 6.68 -9.09 6.76
C ILE A 143 7.72 -9.93 6.00
N ASN A 144 7.72 -9.88 4.67
CA ASN A 144 8.68 -10.59 3.82
C ASN A 144 10.13 -10.24 4.16
N LYS A 145 10.44 -8.95 4.26
CA LYS A 145 11.75 -8.46 4.67
C LYS A 145 12.14 -9.02 6.05
N SER A 146 11.20 -9.03 6.99
CA SER A 146 11.46 -9.51 8.35
C SER A 146 11.60 -11.03 8.47
N LEU A 147 10.97 -11.79 7.58
CA LEU A 147 11.11 -13.25 7.46
C LEU A 147 12.29 -13.65 6.57
N LYS A 148 12.95 -12.70 5.91
CA LYS A 148 14.02 -12.89 4.92
C LYS A 148 13.57 -13.69 3.70
N PHE A 149 12.29 -13.60 3.35
CA PHE A 149 11.80 -14.16 2.10
C PHE A 149 12.27 -13.29 0.93
N LYS A 150 12.88 -13.91 -0.08
CA LYS A 150 13.41 -13.27 -1.28
C LYS A 150 12.86 -13.97 -2.52
N HIS A 151 11.55 -13.91 -2.70
CA HIS A 151 10.90 -14.49 -3.86
C HIS A 151 10.90 -13.47 -4.99
N LYS A 152 11.64 -13.77 -6.07
CA LYS A 152 11.76 -12.88 -7.25
C LYS A 152 10.39 -12.54 -7.82
N ILE A 153 9.53 -13.56 -8.01
CA ILE A 153 8.16 -13.41 -8.51
C ILE A 153 7.33 -12.43 -7.67
N VAL A 154 7.49 -12.43 -6.35
CA VAL A 154 6.77 -11.50 -5.47
C VAL A 154 7.23 -10.08 -5.72
N ASN A 155 8.53 -9.84 -5.92
CA ASN A 155 9.02 -8.51 -6.20
C ASN A 155 8.59 -8.02 -7.58
N GLU A 156 8.55 -8.89 -8.58
CA GLU A 156 8.14 -8.55 -9.94
C GLU A 156 6.64 -8.22 -10.02
N GLU A 157 5.79 -9.10 -9.51
CA GLU A 157 4.33 -8.93 -9.57
C GLU A 157 3.82 -7.75 -8.75
N LEU A 158 4.46 -7.43 -7.61
CA LEU A 158 4.04 -6.32 -6.78
C LEU A 158 4.63 -4.97 -7.21
N ARG A 159 5.67 -4.95 -8.05
CA ARG A 159 6.42 -3.72 -8.32
C ARG A 159 5.52 -2.59 -8.81
N ALA A 160 4.77 -2.84 -9.89
CA ALA A 160 3.91 -1.84 -10.48
C ALA A 160 2.62 -1.58 -9.66
N PRO A 161 1.84 -2.59 -9.22
CA PRO A 161 0.68 -2.35 -8.37
C PRO A 161 1.01 -1.57 -7.09
N TYR A 162 2.13 -1.90 -6.42
CA TYR A 162 2.51 -1.21 -5.21
C TYR A 162 2.91 0.25 -5.47
N PHE A 163 3.75 0.49 -6.48
CA PHE A 163 4.09 1.84 -6.91
C PHE A 163 2.84 2.64 -7.27
N PHE A 164 1.95 2.04 -8.07
CA PHE A 164 0.73 2.68 -8.55
C PHE A 164 -0.17 3.11 -7.40
N THR A 165 -0.32 2.30 -6.34
CA THR A 165 -1.10 2.75 -5.16
C THR A 165 -0.52 4.01 -4.51
N HIS A 166 0.81 4.19 -4.49
CA HIS A 166 1.42 5.43 -4.02
C HIS A 166 1.21 6.58 -5.01
N PHE A 167 1.34 6.29 -6.30
CA PHE A 167 1.15 7.27 -7.38
C PHE A 167 -0.28 7.82 -7.39
N PHE A 168 -1.28 6.94 -7.33
CA PHE A 168 -2.69 7.31 -7.22
C PHE A 168 -2.95 8.23 -6.03
N LEU A 169 -2.48 7.84 -4.85
CA LEU A 169 -2.68 8.62 -3.63
C LEU A 169 -1.93 9.96 -3.68
N LEU A 170 -0.74 10.00 -4.28
CA LEU A 170 0.02 11.23 -4.45
C LEU A 170 -0.72 12.22 -5.37
N ILE A 171 -1.27 11.76 -6.49
CA ILE A 171 -2.06 12.60 -7.39
C ILE A 171 -3.25 13.18 -6.63
N LYS A 172 -4.06 12.33 -5.98
CA LYS A 172 -5.25 12.76 -5.22
C LYS A 172 -4.91 13.78 -4.13
N GLU A 173 -3.74 13.67 -3.51
CA GLU A 173 -3.24 14.61 -2.51
C GLU A 173 -2.76 15.94 -3.12
N CYS A 174 -2.14 15.90 -4.30
CA CYS A 174 -1.59 17.05 -5.01
C CYS A 174 -2.63 17.84 -5.81
N THR A 175 -3.77 17.23 -6.11
CA THR A 175 -4.86 17.86 -6.87
C THR A 175 -6.00 18.31 -5.97
N ARG A 176 -6.94 19.07 -6.51
CA ARG A 176 -8.14 19.46 -5.75
C ARG A 176 -9.03 18.22 -5.51
N PRO A 177 -9.77 18.15 -4.39
CA PRO A 177 -10.72 17.06 -4.17
C PRO A 177 -11.72 16.93 -5.32
N TYR A 178 -11.92 15.70 -5.80
CA TYR A 178 -12.83 15.36 -6.91
C TYR A 178 -12.51 16.03 -8.25
N SER A 179 -11.32 16.60 -8.41
CA SER A 179 -10.90 17.25 -9.65
C SER A 179 -10.20 16.28 -10.62
N VAL A 180 -9.89 15.09 -10.11
CA VAL A 180 -9.31 13.96 -10.83
C VAL A 180 -10.16 12.74 -10.58
N THR A 181 -10.62 12.07 -11.62
CA THR A 181 -11.35 10.81 -11.49
C THR A 181 -10.39 9.64 -11.33
N PHE A 182 -10.86 8.54 -10.75
CA PHE A 182 -10.04 7.33 -10.70
C PHE A 182 -9.74 6.79 -12.10
N GLU A 183 -10.69 6.88 -13.04
CA GLU A 183 -10.56 6.42 -14.43
C GLU A 183 -9.38 7.12 -15.12
N GLU A 184 -9.24 8.44 -14.96
CA GLU A 184 -8.13 9.22 -15.50
C GLU A 184 -6.77 8.70 -14.99
N ILE A 185 -6.66 8.40 -13.69
CA ILE A 185 -5.40 7.88 -13.11
C ILE A 185 -5.14 6.44 -13.57
N PHE A 186 -6.18 5.61 -13.63
CA PHE A 186 -6.06 4.20 -14.06
C PHE A 186 -5.73 4.08 -15.54
N SER A 187 -6.17 5.04 -16.36
CA SER A 187 -5.89 5.07 -17.79
C SER A 187 -4.40 5.10 -18.13
N ILE A 188 -3.52 5.49 -17.20
CA ILE A 188 -2.05 5.56 -17.41
C ILE A 188 -1.29 4.42 -16.70
N TYR A 189 -1.98 3.42 -16.16
CA TYR A 189 -1.36 2.31 -15.44
C TYR A 189 -0.37 1.50 -16.30
N ASP A 190 -0.69 1.26 -17.57
CA ASP A 190 0.19 0.56 -18.52
C ASP A 190 1.51 1.33 -18.76
N LEU A 191 1.44 2.66 -18.84
CA LEU A 191 2.64 3.51 -18.92
C LEU A 191 3.45 3.42 -17.63
N ILE A 192 2.79 3.38 -16.46
CA ILE A 192 3.43 3.16 -15.17
C ILE A 192 4.14 1.79 -15.12
N GLU A 193 3.51 0.73 -15.63
CA GLU A 193 4.15 -0.59 -15.74
C GLU A 193 5.42 -0.51 -16.59
N ALA A 194 5.34 0.17 -17.74
CA ALA A 194 6.46 0.31 -18.68
C ALA A 194 7.63 1.13 -18.11
N ILE A 195 7.40 2.29 -17.48
CA ILE A 195 8.48 3.08 -16.86
C ILE A 195 9.15 2.34 -15.70
N LEU A 196 8.45 1.38 -15.09
CA LEU A 196 8.99 0.55 -14.01
C LEU A 196 9.72 -0.70 -14.52
N LEU A 197 9.74 -1.01 -15.81
CA LEU A 197 10.51 -2.16 -16.32
C LEU A 197 12.03 -1.97 -16.10
N PRO A 198 12.65 -0.83 -16.44
CA PRO A 198 14.05 -0.57 -16.12
C PRO A 198 14.30 -0.54 -14.61
N ASN A 199 15.53 -0.78 -14.18
CA ASN A 199 15.89 -0.62 -12.76
C ASN A 199 15.92 0.88 -12.41
N ASN A 200 15.05 1.32 -11.51
CA ASN A 200 14.92 2.72 -11.08
C ASN A 200 14.62 2.80 -9.58
N ASN A 201 14.56 4.01 -9.03
CA ASN A 201 14.32 4.28 -7.61
C ASN A 201 12.98 4.98 -7.35
N TYR A 202 12.05 4.94 -8.31
CA TYR A 202 10.79 5.68 -8.22
C TYR A 202 9.95 5.25 -7.03
N THR A 203 9.90 3.95 -6.74
CA THR A 203 9.18 3.41 -5.58
C THR A 203 9.71 3.95 -4.26
N GLU A 204 11.02 3.98 -4.06
CA GLU A 204 11.61 4.55 -2.84
C GLU A 204 11.36 6.05 -2.74
N ARG A 205 11.47 6.78 -3.86
CA ARG A 205 11.26 8.24 -3.91
C ARG A 205 9.83 8.62 -3.60
N ILE A 206 8.85 7.97 -4.23
CA ILE A 206 7.43 8.29 -4.01
C ILE A 206 7.00 8.00 -2.57
N ILE A 207 7.49 6.90 -2.00
CA ILE A 207 7.27 6.57 -0.59
C ILE A 207 7.87 7.65 0.31
N SER A 208 9.09 8.12 0.02
CA SER A 208 9.74 9.16 0.80
C SER A 208 8.96 10.48 0.76
N ILE A 209 8.49 10.88 -0.43
CA ILE A 209 7.72 12.11 -0.62
C ILE A 209 6.39 12.03 0.13
N ARG A 210 5.61 10.95 -0.03
CA ARG A 210 4.35 10.77 0.69
C ARG A 210 4.52 10.79 2.21
N ASN A 211 5.56 10.12 2.73
CA ASN A 211 5.88 10.18 4.16
C ASN A 211 6.25 11.59 4.65
N ASN A 212 6.76 12.46 3.78
CA ASN A 212 7.04 13.86 4.13
C ASN A 212 5.76 14.70 4.11
N LEU A 213 4.88 14.46 3.13
CA LEU A 213 3.55 15.08 3.07
C LEU A 213 2.69 14.73 4.29
N ASP A 214 2.62 13.45 4.67
CA ASP A 214 1.90 13.00 5.87
C ASP A 214 2.38 13.73 7.14
N LYS A 215 3.69 13.97 7.27
CA LYS A 215 4.28 14.65 8.43
C LYS A 215 3.84 16.11 8.48
N VAL A 216 3.83 16.83 7.35
CA VAL A 216 3.45 18.24 7.34
C VAL A 216 1.95 18.43 7.61
N GLN A 217 1.09 17.51 7.14
CA GLN A 217 -0.34 17.52 7.49
C GLN A 217 -0.58 17.26 8.99
N SER A 218 0.26 16.46 9.64
CA SER A 218 0.12 16.09 11.06
C SER A 218 0.61 17.15 12.06
N THR A 219 1.28 18.21 11.60
CA THR A 219 1.81 19.29 12.45
C THR A 219 0.85 20.47 12.56
N ASN A 220 0.71 21.07 13.75
CA ASN A 220 -0.19 22.20 14.00
C ASN A 220 -0.04 23.33 12.94
N LEU A 221 -1.19 23.88 12.52
CA LEU A 221 -1.46 24.95 11.53
C LEU A 221 -0.54 26.20 11.50
N TYR A 222 0.39 26.33 12.44
CA TYR A 222 1.43 27.35 12.45
C TYR A 222 2.77 26.69 12.76
N LYS A 223 3.49 26.23 11.73
CA LYS A 223 4.96 26.36 11.62
C LYS A 223 5.49 25.55 10.44
N ASN A 224 5.74 26.32 9.38
CA ASN A 224 6.76 26.14 8.35
C ASN A 224 6.12 25.92 6.97
N ASP A 225 5.51 27.00 6.45
CA ASP A 225 5.00 27.09 5.08
C ASP A 225 6.08 26.68 4.07
N ASP A 226 7.36 26.98 4.35
CA ASP A 226 8.48 26.55 3.52
C ASP A 226 8.59 25.02 3.46
N ARG A 227 8.40 24.31 4.58
CA ARG A 227 8.41 22.83 4.59
C ARG A 227 7.22 22.22 3.88
N VAL A 228 6.04 22.83 4.00
CA VAL A 228 4.84 22.40 3.26
C VAL A 228 5.11 22.59 1.77
N HIS A 229 5.59 23.79 1.39
CA HIS A 229 5.92 24.12 0.02
C HIS A 229 7.01 23.21 -0.56
N GLU A 230 8.10 22.95 0.17
CA GLU A 230 9.16 22.01 -0.23
C GLU A 230 8.64 20.58 -0.45
N ALA A 231 7.72 20.11 0.41
CA ALA A 231 7.14 18.79 0.29
C ALA A 231 6.25 18.66 -0.96
N TYR A 232 5.40 19.65 -1.22
CA TYR A 232 4.57 19.69 -2.45
C TYR A 232 5.43 19.91 -3.70
N LEU A 233 6.46 20.76 -3.65
CA LEU A 233 7.39 20.96 -4.77
C LEU A 233 8.08 19.64 -5.13
N SER A 234 8.57 18.90 -4.13
CA SER A 234 9.18 17.58 -4.34
C SER A 234 8.20 16.59 -4.97
N ALA A 235 6.92 16.66 -4.60
CA ALA A 235 5.86 15.84 -5.18
C ALA A 235 5.62 16.19 -6.66
N TYR A 236 5.47 17.48 -6.97
CA TYR A 236 5.28 17.95 -8.35
C TYR A 236 6.50 17.61 -9.22
N GLU A 237 7.72 17.83 -8.74
CA GLU A 237 8.95 17.47 -9.46
C GLU A 237 8.97 15.97 -9.83
N LEU A 238 8.60 15.09 -8.89
CA LEU A 238 8.51 13.66 -9.19
C LEU A 238 7.41 13.36 -10.21
N LEU A 239 6.22 13.97 -10.10
CA LEU A 239 5.13 13.76 -11.05
C LEU A 239 5.53 14.20 -12.47
N TYR A 240 6.16 15.36 -12.63
CA TYR A 240 6.67 15.82 -13.92
C TYR A 240 7.79 14.94 -14.46
N GLU A 241 8.67 14.41 -13.61
CA GLU A 241 9.68 13.45 -14.04
C GLU A 241 9.02 12.17 -14.59
N ILE A 242 8.02 11.63 -13.89
CA ILE A 242 7.25 10.46 -14.35
C ILE A 242 6.58 10.75 -15.69
N VAL A 243 5.96 11.92 -15.85
CA VAL A 243 5.34 12.36 -17.11
C VAL A 243 6.36 12.41 -18.25
N ASN A 244 7.57 12.93 -18.00
CA ASN A 244 8.62 12.98 -19.02
C ASN A 244 9.08 11.58 -19.43
N GLU A 245 9.17 10.63 -18.49
CA GLU A 245 9.47 9.23 -18.80
C GLU A 245 8.32 8.55 -19.57
N MET A 246 7.06 8.87 -19.25
CA MET A 246 5.91 8.42 -20.02
C MET A 246 5.95 8.94 -21.46
N ALA A 247 6.42 10.17 -21.68
CA ALA A 247 6.51 10.76 -23.02
C ALA A 247 7.49 10.02 -23.95
N ILE A 248 8.48 9.30 -23.39
CA ILE A 248 9.38 8.43 -24.17
C ILE A 248 8.61 7.23 -24.76
N ILE A 249 7.55 6.79 -24.10
CA ILE A 249 6.72 5.63 -24.49
C ILE A 249 5.54 6.07 -25.35
N SER A 250 4.83 7.11 -24.91
CA SER A 250 3.67 7.69 -25.58
C SER A 250 3.62 9.19 -25.33
N GLU A 251 4.12 9.97 -26.29
CA GLU A 251 4.18 11.44 -26.21
C GLU A 251 2.79 12.08 -26.07
N GLU A 252 1.80 11.60 -26.83
CA GLU A 252 0.41 12.07 -26.80
C GLU A 252 -0.19 11.91 -25.40
N ARG A 253 -0.23 10.69 -24.87
CA ARG A 253 -0.85 10.41 -23.56
C ARG A 253 -0.10 11.09 -22.40
N ALA A 254 1.22 11.23 -22.52
CA ALA A 254 2.00 11.96 -21.54
C ALA A 254 1.73 13.47 -21.57
N THR A 255 1.50 14.04 -22.76
CA THR A 255 1.12 15.45 -22.93
C THR A 255 -0.28 15.69 -22.36
N ASP A 256 -1.24 14.81 -22.66
CA ASP A 256 -2.59 14.88 -22.10
C ASP A 256 -2.54 14.82 -20.56
N PHE A 257 -1.77 13.88 -20.00
CA PHE A 257 -1.61 13.76 -18.56
C PHE A 257 -0.86 14.95 -17.94
N LYS A 258 0.08 15.57 -18.66
CA LYS A 258 0.76 16.78 -18.22
C LYS A 258 -0.17 17.97 -18.15
N ASP A 259 -0.90 18.23 -19.23
CA ASP A 259 -1.87 19.33 -19.33
C ASP A 259 -2.95 19.16 -18.26
N PHE A 260 -3.35 17.91 -18.02
CA PHE A 260 -4.20 17.53 -16.91
C PHE A 260 -3.59 17.92 -15.55
N LEU A 261 -2.38 17.49 -15.23
CA LEU A 261 -1.70 17.87 -13.97
C LEU A 261 -1.62 19.40 -13.82
N ASP A 262 -1.17 20.11 -14.85
CA ASP A 262 -1.04 21.57 -14.85
C ASP A 262 -2.37 22.28 -14.55
N SER A 263 -3.50 21.69 -14.97
CA SER A 263 -4.84 22.24 -14.73
C SER A 263 -5.39 21.97 -13.33
N GLN A 264 -4.95 20.89 -12.66
CA GLN A 264 -5.54 20.38 -11.41
C GLN A 264 -4.71 20.67 -10.15
N ILE A 265 -3.43 21.02 -10.32
CA ILE A 265 -2.51 21.33 -9.22
C ILE A 265 -3.02 22.51 -8.38
N GLN A 266 -3.01 22.33 -7.05
CA GLN A 266 -3.35 23.40 -6.11
C GLN A 266 -2.28 24.50 -6.16
N LYS A 267 -2.62 25.65 -6.77
CA LYS A 267 -1.82 26.89 -6.72
C LYS A 267 -1.93 27.59 -5.37
#